data_AF-A0A8C0EXF6-F1
#
_entry.id   AF-A0A8C0EXF6-F1
#
_cell.length_a   1.000
_cell.length_b   1.000
_cell.length_c   1.000
_cell.angle_alpha   90.00
_cell.angle_beta   90.00
_cell.angle_gamma   90.00
#
_symmetry.space_group_name_H-M   'P 1'
#
loop_
_entity.id
_entity.type
_entity.pdbx_description
1 polymer ?
#
loop_
_entity_poly.entity_id
_entity_poly.type
_entity_poly.pdbx_seq_one_letter_code
_entity_poly.pdbx_strand_id
1 'polypeptide(L)'
;MSHFDVVAGAWLGEVLPTQARAGTSHGEEGWSCVLLSHPGAGTASPELLCSPPGMPGPWRQVALLLPQPLSQLGGLAALAWWQRSFCALCSISPSFSHSQKIIGVFKPKNEEPYGQLNPKWTKWLQKLCCPCCFGRDCLVLNQGYLSEAGASLVDQKLELNIVPRTKVVYLASETFNYSAIDRVKSRGKRLALEKVPKVGQRFNRIGLPPKVGSFQIFVEGYKDADYWLRRFEAEPLPENTNRQLLLQFERLVVLDYIIRNTDRGNDNWLIKYDCPLDSAGVRDSDWVVVKEPIIKLAAIDNGLAFPLKHPDSWRAYPFYWAWLPQAKIPFSQEIKDLILPKISDPNFVKDLEEDLYELFKKDPGFDRGQFHKQIAVMRGQILNLTQALKDGKSPLHLVQMPPVIVETARSHQRTASESYTQSFQSRKPFFSWW
;
A
#
# COMPACT_ATOMS: atom_id res chain seq x y z
N MET A 1 33.26 -50.32 -30.30
CA MET A 1 34.37 -50.36 -29.33
C MET A 1 34.33 -49.05 -28.56
N SER A 2 34.29 -48.99 -27.23
CA SER A 2 34.00 -50.00 -26.19
C SER A 2 33.80 -49.20 -24.88
N HIS A 3 32.82 -49.58 -24.04
CA HIS A 3 32.68 -49.00 -22.69
C HIS A 3 33.96 -49.20 -21.87
N PHE A 4 34.19 -48.34 -20.88
CA PHE A 4 34.24 -48.79 -19.49
C PHE A 4 33.92 -47.65 -18.52
N ASP A 5 32.78 -47.78 -17.85
CA ASP A 5 32.48 -47.09 -16.60
C ASP A 5 33.26 -47.74 -15.45
N VAL A 6 33.58 -46.97 -14.40
CA VAL A 6 33.93 -47.52 -13.09
C VAL A 6 32.89 -47.04 -12.08
N VAL A 7 32.03 -47.97 -11.66
CA VAL A 7 31.06 -47.80 -10.58
C VAL A 7 31.33 -48.83 -9.50
N ALA A 8 31.44 -48.35 -8.27
CA ALA A 8 31.10 -49.06 -7.03
C ALA A 8 30.51 -47.97 -6.10
N GLY A 9 29.36 -48.10 -5.44
CA GLY A 9 28.54 -49.27 -5.08
C GLY A 9 28.23 -49.11 -3.57
N ALA A 10 27.14 -48.41 -3.20
CA ALA A 10 25.85 -48.98 -2.74
C ALA A 10 25.99 -49.84 -1.46
N TRP A 11 25.23 -49.70 -0.35
CA TRP A 11 24.06 -48.90 0.08
C TRP A 11 24.24 -48.62 1.61
N LEU A 12 23.39 -47.99 2.45
CA LEU A 12 22.00 -47.49 2.45
C LEU A 12 21.87 -46.41 3.57
N GLY A 13 20.74 -45.69 3.70
CA GLY A 13 20.36 -44.96 4.94
C GLY A 13 19.81 -43.53 4.71
N GLU A 14 18.58 -43.28 5.18
CA GLU A 14 17.83 -42.03 4.97
C GLU A 14 18.20 -40.89 5.93
N VAL A 15 18.01 -39.63 5.49
CA VAL A 15 17.08 -38.62 6.07
C VAL A 15 17.42 -37.21 5.54
N LEU A 16 16.42 -36.59 4.88
CA LEU A 16 16.35 -35.16 4.50
C LEU A 16 15.70 -34.35 5.65
N PRO A 17 15.84 -33.00 5.81
CA PRO A 17 15.47 -32.07 4.73
C PRO A 17 16.16 -30.67 4.62
N THR A 18 16.11 -30.15 3.40
CA THR A 18 15.99 -28.75 2.90
C THR A 18 16.18 -27.52 3.83
N GLN A 19 16.95 -26.53 3.35
CA GLN A 19 16.57 -25.10 3.23
C GLN A 19 17.54 -24.40 2.24
N ALA A 20 17.07 -23.90 1.09
CA ALA A 20 16.52 -22.55 0.84
C ALA A 20 17.60 -21.47 0.55
N ARG A 21 17.78 -21.12 -0.74
CA ARG A 21 18.58 -19.97 -1.18
C ARG A 21 17.81 -18.68 -0.91
N ALA A 22 18.40 -17.75 -0.15
CA ALA A 22 17.87 -16.39 -0.02
C ALA A 22 18.21 -15.57 -1.28
N GLY A 23 17.19 -15.13 -2.00
CA GLY A 23 17.32 -14.10 -3.04
C GLY A 23 17.12 -12.71 -2.42
N THR A 24 18.10 -11.81 -2.61
CA THR A 24 18.02 -10.43 -2.10
C THR A 24 17.18 -9.54 -3.02
N SER A 25 15.94 -9.25 -2.63
CA SER A 25 15.13 -8.20 -3.25
C SER A 25 15.30 -6.87 -2.50
N HIS A 26 15.86 -5.86 -3.16
CA HIS A 26 15.92 -4.50 -2.62
C HIS A 26 14.56 -3.79 -2.77
N GLY A 27 13.67 -3.96 -1.79
CA GLY A 27 12.53 -3.05 -1.59
C GLY A 27 13.00 -1.75 -0.92
N GLU A 28 12.52 -0.58 -1.37
CA GLU A 28 12.76 0.66 -0.62
C GLU A 28 11.85 0.68 0.62
N GLU A 29 12.44 0.55 1.82
CA GLU A 29 11.69 0.61 3.09
C GLU A 29 10.94 1.95 3.25
N GLY A 30 9.61 1.88 3.16
CA GLY A 30 8.69 2.97 3.47
C GLY A 30 8.03 2.74 4.83
N TRP A 31 8.15 3.70 5.75
CA TRP A 31 7.52 3.64 7.06
C TRP A 31 5.99 3.79 6.93
N SER A 32 5.26 2.69 7.08
CA SER A 32 3.79 2.70 7.11
C SER A 32 3.29 2.66 8.54
N CYS A 33 2.44 3.64 8.92
CA CYS A 33 1.84 3.67 10.25
C CYS A 33 0.44 3.06 10.24
N VAL A 34 0.25 2.04 11.07
CA VAL A 34 -1.01 1.33 11.27
C VAL A 34 -1.79 2.00 12.41
N LEU A 35 -3.06 2.34 12.19
CA LEU A 35 -3.91 2.99 13.20
C LEU A 35 -4.89 2.02 13.85
N LEU A 36 -4.95 2.11 15.17
CA LEU A 36 -5.82 1.33 16.06
C LEU A 36 -6.90 2.25 16.65
N SER A 37 -8.13 1.76 16.76
CA SER A 37 -9.24 2.52 17.37
C SER A 37 -9.46 2.18 18.84
N HIS A 38 -9.67 3.19 19.68
CA HIS A 38 -10.13 3.04 21.08
C HIS A 38 -11.44 3.81 21.30
N PRO A 39 -12.49 3.19 21.88
CA PRO A 39 -13.68 3.92 22.32
C PRO A 39 -13.49 4.51 23.73
N GLY A 40 -13.28 5.82 23.78
CA GLY A 40 -13.51 6.75 24.90
C GLY A 40 -13.31 6.32 26.37
N ALA A 41 -12.19 6.76 26.98
CA ALA A 41 -12.16 7.39 28.31
C ALA A 41 -10.84 8.18 28.49
N GLY A 42 -10.81 9.13 29.43
CA GLY A 42 -9.71 10.08 29.57
C GLY A 42 -8.48 9.59 30.35
N THR A 43 -7.33 10.22 30.05
CA THR A 43 -6.16 10.39 30.94
C THR A 43 -5.68 9.18 31.74
N ALA A 44 -4.96 8.27 31.07
CA ALA A 44 -3.91 7.46 31.70
C ALA A 44 -2.77 7.23 30.70
N SER A 45 -1.51 7.30 31.15
CA SER A 45 -0.35 6.96 30.33
C SER A 45 -0.03 5.47 30.51
N PRO A 46 0.09 4.65 29.44
CA PRO A 46 0.64 3.31 29.56
C PRO A 46 2.16 3.32 29.36
N GLU A 47 2.90 2.67 30.25
CA GLU A 47 4.31 2.32 30.03
C GLU A 47 4.43 1.24 28.96
N LEU A 48 5.55 1.25 28.22
CA LEU A 48 5.79 0.30 27.13
C LEU A 48 6.40 -1.02 27.62
N LEU A 49 5.90 -2.11 27.05
CA LEU A 49 6.62 -3.38 26.93
C LEU A 49 7.05 -3.55 25.46
N CYS A 50 8.33 -3.31 25.17
CA CYS A 50 8.94 -3.64 23.88
C CYS A 50 10.07 -4.65 24.09
N SER A 51 10.04 -5.75 23.36
CA SER A 51 11.17 -6.68 23.21
C SER A 51 11.86 -6.43 21.86
N PRO A 52 13.21 -6.40 21.78
CA PRO A 52 13.93 -6.27 20.52
C PRO A 52 14.05 -7.61 19.78
N PRO A 53 14.21 -7.62 18.43
CA PRO A 53 14.54 -8.82 17.67
C PRO A 53 16.02 -9.21 17.85
N GLY A 54 16.30 -10.51 17.74
CA GLY A 54 17.56 -11.10 18.23
C GLY A 54 18.78 -11.02 17.31
N MET A 55 19.95 -11.26 17.90
CA MET A 55 21.19 -11.68 17.22
C MET A 55 21.47 -13.17 17.48
N PRO A 56 22.19 -13.87 16.58
CA PRO A 56 22.52 -15.28 16.74
C PRO A 56 23.63 -15.51 17.79
N GLY A 57 23.55 -16.60 18.54
CA GLY A 57 24.65 -17.12 19.37
C GLY A 57 25.76 -17.80 18.54
N PRO A 58 26.76 -18.46 19.17
CA PRO A 58 26.41 -19.69 19.92
C PRO A 58 27.32 -20.14 21.10
N TRP A 59 26.83 -21.16 21.84
CA TRP A 59 27.50 -22.16 22.72
C TRP A 59 28.25 -21.78 24.03
N ARG A 60 27.51 -21.95 25.16
CA ARG A 60 27.72 -22.86 26.33
C ARG A 60 28.90 -22.73 27.36
N GLN A 61 28.54 -23.16 28.59
CA GLN A 61 29.35 -23.52 29.79
C GLN A 61 29.97 -22.31 30.53
N VAL A 62 30.08 -22.26 31.87
CA VAL A 62 30.19 -23.29 32.93
C VAL A 62 29.31 -22.95 34.17
N ALA A 63 28.85 -23.96 34.92
CA ALA A 63 28.27 -23.81 36.27
C ALA A 63 29.28 -24.25 37.35
N LEU A 64 29.15 -23.76 38.60
CA LEU A 64 29.99 -23.88 39.82
C LEU A 64 30.42 -22.46 40.30
N LEU A 65 30.40 -22.03 41.57
CA LEU A 65 30.13 -22.68 42.87
C LEU A 65 29.31 -21.76 43.82
N LEU A 66 28.60 -22.37 44.79
CA LEU A 66 28.29 -21.78 46.09
C LEU A 66 29.33 -22.23 47.12
N PRO A 67 29.50 -21.49 48.24
CA PRO A 67 29.18 -22.15 49.51
C PRO A 67 28.35 -21.29 50.50
N GLN A 68 27.60 -22.00 51.33
CA GLN A 68 26.80 -21.58 52.49
C GLN A 68 27.62 -21.83 53.79
N PRO A 69 27.08 -21.71 55.03
CA PRO A 69 26.12 -20.76 55.63
C PRO A 69 26.65 -20.17 56.98
N LEU A 70 25.85 -19.34 57.68
CA LEU A 70 25.53 -19.50 59.12
C LEU A 70 24.46 -18.48 59.59
N SER A 71 23.36 -19.04 60.14
CA SER A 71 22.57 -18.66 61.33
C SER A 71 22.74 -17.26 61.98
N GLN A 72 21.72 -16.62 62.58
CA GLN A 72 20.57 -17.18 63.31
C GLN A 72 19.51 -16.10 63.68
N LEU A 73 18.39 -16.53 64.31
CA LEU A 73 17.42 -15.76 65.13
C LEU A 73 16.28 -14.95 64.46
N GLY A 74 15.12 -15.60 64.39
CA GLY A 74 13.90 -15.09 65.05
C GLY A 74 12.86 -14.30 64.22
N GLY A 75 11.58 -14.72 64.26
CA GLY A 75 10.44 -13.83 63.93
C GLY A 75 9.44 -14.28 62.85
N LEU A 76 9.28 -15.58 62.58
CA LEU A 76 8.50 -16.11 61.44
C LEU A 76 6.95 -16.01 61.55
N ALA A 77 6.40 -15.00 62.22
CA ALA A 77 4.94 -14.88 62.45
C ALA A 77 4.30 -13.50 62.22
N ALA A 78 5.05 -12.40 62.16
CA ALA A 78 4.47 -11.04 62.14
C ALA A 78 4.40 -10.37 60.75
N LEU A 79 5.24 -10.78 59.78
CA LEU A 79 5.30 -10.17 58.45
C LEU A 79 4.36 -10.81 57.41
N ALA A 80 3.84 -12.00 57.68
CA ALA A 80 2.89 -12.70 56.79
C ALA A 80 1.46 -12.11 56.80
N TRP A 81 1.15 -11.23 57.76
CA TRP A 81 -0.19 -10.64 57.94
C TRP A 81 -0.34 -9.20 57.43
N TRP A 82 0.76 -8.54 57.02
CA TRP A 82 0.71 -7.20 56.43
C TRP A 82 0.86 -7.18 54.90
N GLN A 83 1.22 -8.31 54.27
CA GLN A 83 1.32 -8.45 52.81
C GLN A 83 0.05 -9.03 52.16
N ARG A 84 -0.95 -9.51 52.92
CA ARG A 84 -2.14 -10.20 52.39
C ARG A 84 -3.47 -9.44 52.53
N SER A 85 -3.49 -8.28 53.19
CA SER A 85 -4.71 -7.49 53.41
C SER A 85 -4.81 -6.20 52.59
N PHE A 86 -3.84 -5.92 51.69
CA PHE A 86 -3.87 -4.74 50.81
C PHE A 86 -4.15 -5.06 49.32
N CYS A 87 -4.22 -6.35 48.94
CA CYS A 87 -4.56 -6.78 47.57
C CYS A 87 -6.05 -7.12 47.36
N ALA A 88 -6.92 -6.83 48.33
CA ALA A 88 -8.35 -7.22 48.29
C ALA A 88 -9.34 -6.05 48.06
N LEU A 89 -8.85 -4.81 47.87
CA LEU A 89 -9.71 -3.60 47.77
C LEU A 89 -9.35 -2.65 46.62
N CYS A 90 -8.64 -3.11 45.60
CA CYS A 90 -8.58 -2.41 44.31
C CYS A 90 -9.53 -3.06 43.30
N SER A 91 -10.75 -2.52 43.27
CA SER A 91 -11.70 -2.47 42.15
C SER A 91 -11.77 -3.66 41.19
N ILE A 92 -12.92 -4.34 41.23
CA ILE A 92 -13.46 -5.06 40.08
C ILE A 92 -13.69 -4.04 38.96
N SER A 93 -12.69 -3.86 38.11
CA SER A 93 -12.84 -3.28 36.78
C SER A 93 -13.01 -4.44 35.80
N PRO A 94 -14.07 -4.47 34.97
CA PRO A 94 -14.20 -5.52 33.97
C PRO A 94 -13.02 -5.42 33.01
N SER A 95 -12.23 -6.49 32.90
CA SER A 95 -11.13 -6.61 31.94
C SER A 95 -11.69 -6.73 30.53
N PHE A 96 -12.15 -5.62 29.96
CA PHE A 96 -12.44 -5.51 28.54
C PHE A 96 -11.14 -5.74 27.77
N SER A 97 -10.96 -6.95 27.25
CA SER A 97 -9.95 -7.24 26.24
C SER A 97 -10.33 -6.53 24.95
N HIS A 98 -9.97 -5.24 24.88
CA HIS A 98 -10.11 -4.46 23.65
C HIS A 98 -9.19 -5.06 22.60
N SER A 99 -9.75 -5.83 21.67
CA SER A 99 -9.00 -6.28 20.50
C SER A 99 -8.54 -5.05 19.72
N GLN A 100 -7.22 -4.92 19.58
CA GLN A 100 -6.60 -3.82 18.84
C GLN A 100 -6.89 -3.99 17.34
N LYS A 101 -8.06 -3.50 16.92
CA LYS A 101 -8.51 -3.59 15.53
C LYS A 101 -7.82 -2.54 14.67
N ILE A 102 -7.20 -3.00 13.58
CA ILE A 102 -6.66 -2.13 12.54
C ILE A 102 -7.83 -1.55 11.74
N ILE A 103 -7.90 -0.23 11.66
CA ILE A 103 -8.97 0.48 10.92
C ILE A 103 -8.50 1.13 9.62
N GLY A 104 -7.20 1.39 9.49
CA GLY A 104 -6.64 2.02 8.29
C GLY A 104 -5.12 2.16 8.31
N VAL A 105 -4.59 2.40 7.12
CA VAL A 105 -3.18 2.69 6.85
C VAL A 105 -3.04 4.19 6.60
N PHE A 106 -2.10 4.84 7.29
CA PHE A 106 -1.81 6.25 7.10
C PHE A 106 -0.39 6.47 6.58
N LYS A 107 -0.28 7.11 5.42
CA LYS A 107 1.00 7.48 4.78
C LYS A 107 1.18 9.00 4.82
N PRO A 108 1.96 9.54 5.78
CA PRO A 108 2.17 10.99 5.91
C PRO A 108 3.13 11.54 4.84
N LYS A 109 2.72 12.59 4.15
CA LYS A 109 3.50 13.26 3.08
C LYS A 109 4.96 13.52 3.46
N ASN A 110 5.20 14.06 4.65
CA ASN A 110 6.54 14.49 5.04
C ASN A 110 7.51 13.35 5.40
N GLU A 111 7.07 12.09 5.40
CA GLU A 111 7.90 10.88 5.60
C GLU A 111 8.15 10.11 4.29
N GLU A 112 7.54 10.50 3.16
CA GLU A 112 7.78 9.92 1.84
C GLU A 112 9.29 9.97 1.46
N PRO A 113 9.80 9.13 0.53
CA PRO A 113 11.22 9.09 0.14
C PRO A 113 11.83 10.37 -0.46
N TYR A 114 11.02 11.43 -0.62
CA TYR A 114 11.41 12.79 -1.04
C TYR A 114 10.84 13.89 -0.11
N GLY A 115 10.29 13.49 1.05
CA GLY A 115 9.75 14.39 2.05
C GLY A 115 10.84 15.12 2.85
N GLN A 116 10.51 16.27 3.42
CA GLN A 116 11.45 17.12 4.15
C GLN A 116 12.11 16.45 5.37
N LEU A 117 11.50 15.39 5.93
CA LEU A 117 12.03 14.63 7.07
C LEU A 117 12.73 13.32 6.65
N ASN A 118 12.77 13.02 5.34
CA ASN A 118 13.54 11.92 4.76
C ASN A 118 14.32 12.39 3.50
N PRO A 119 15.17 13.43 3.61
CA PRO A 119 15.96 13.91 2.49
C PRO A 119 17.07 12.88 2.18
N LYS A 120 16.80 11.95 1.26
CA LYS A 120 17.82 11.05 0.68
C LYS A 120 18.84 11.90 -0.11
N TRP A 121 19.83 12.45 0.59
CA TRP A 121 20.87 13.35 0.04
C TRP A 121 21.63 12.72 -1.13
N THR A 122 21.83 11.40 -1.10
CA THR A 122 22.32 10.60 -2.23
C THR A 122 21.46 10.76 -3.49
N LYS A 123 20.13 10.79 -3.40
CA LYS A 123 19.24 11.01 -4.56
C LYS A 123 19.30 12.47 -5.06
N TRP A 124 19.54 13.45 -4.20
CA TRP A 124 19.75 14.86 -4.60
C TRP A 124 21.07 15.02 -5.37
N LEU A 125 22.17 14.46 -4.85
CA LEU A 125 23.47 14.46 -5.52
C LEU A 125 23.43 13.71 -6.85
N GLN A 126 22.77 12.54 -6.90
CA GLN A 126 22.52 11.78 -8.13
C GLN A 126 21.74 12.58 -9.18
N LYS A 127 20.74 13.38 -8.76
CA LYS A 127 19.97 14.25 -9.66
C LYS A 127 20.82 15.39 -10.25
N LEU A 128 21.82 15.88 -9.51
CA LEU A 128 22.75 16.91 -9.97
C LEU A 128 23.83 16.36 -10.92
N CYS A 129 24.33 15.15 -10.67
CA CYS A 129 25.42 14.56 -11.45
C CYS A 129 24.96 13.68 -12.62
N CYS A 130 23.81 13.01 -12.54
CA CYS A 130 23.24 12.16 -13.60
C CYS A 130 21.69 12.22 -13.60
N PRO A 131 21.09 13.32 -14.09
CA PRO A 131 19.62 13.48 -14.11
C PRO A 131 18.88 12.39 -14.90
N CYS A 132 19.56 11.74 -15.84
CA CYS A 132 19.04 10.61 -16.62
C CYS A 132 19.26 9.24 -15.98
N CYS A 133 19.81 9.10 -14.76
CA CYS A 133 20.18 7.81 -14.20
C CYS A 133 19.50 7.42 -12.88
N PHE A 134 18.70 8.28 -12.22
CA PHE A 134 18.16 7.97 -10.89
C PHE A 134 16.73 8.50 -10.66
N GLY A 135 15.85 7.65 -10.12
CA GLY A 135 14.46 7.97 -9.75
C GLY A 135 13.40 7.79 -10.84
N ARG A 136 12.12 7.83 -10.43
CA ARG A 136 10.94 7.90 -11.30
C ARG A 136 10.72 9.34 -11.79
N ASP A 137 11.59 9.83 -12.67
CA ASP A 137 11.56 11.20 -13.22
C ASP A 137 10.27 11.56 -14.00
N CYS A 138 9.44 10.56 -14.34
CA CYS A 138 8.10 10.76 -14.88
C CYS A 138 7.04 11.13 -13.82
N LEU A 139 7.33 11.05 -12.51
CA LEU A 139 6.39 11.38 -11.44
C LEU A 139 6.67 12.74 -10.80
N VAL A 140 5.63 13.37 -10.25
CA VAL A 140 5.77 14.58 -9.42
C VAL A 140 6.41 14.21 -8.07
N LEU A 141 7.29 15.07 -7.55
CA LEU A 141 7.95 14.85 -6.26
C LEU A 141 6.99 15.05 -5.08
N ASN A 142 7.04 14.15 -4.09
CA ASN A 142 6.42 14.33 -2.78
C ASN A 142 4.88 14.55 -2.82
N GLN A 143 4.21 13.89 -3.76
CA GLN A 143 2.75 13.88 -3.93
C GLN A 143 2.16 12.46 -3.89
N GLY A 144 2.87 11.48 -3.30
CA GLY A 144 2.41 10.09 -3.28
C GLY A 144 1.06 9.93 -2.57
N TYR A 145 0.86 10.64 -1.48
CA TYR A 145 -0.43 10.71 -0.78
C TYR A 145 -1.59 11.27 -1.62
N LEU A 146 -1.33 12.11 -2.64
CA LEU A 146 -2.34 12.57 -3.59
C LEU A 146 -2.61 11.53 -4.67
N SER A 147 -1.59 10.79 -5.11
CA SER A 147 -1.76 9.64 -6.01
C SER A 147 -2.66 8.56 -5.37
N GLU A 148 -2.45 8.24 -4.08
CA GLU A 148 -3.30 7.33 -3.30
C GLU A 148 -4.77 7.80 -3.24
N ALA A 149 -5.00 9.07 -2.90
CA ALA A 149 -6.34 9.63 -2.85
C ALA A 149 -6.97 9.77 -4.25
N GLY A 150 -6.17 10.05 -5.28
CA GLY A 150 -6.59 10.18 -6.67
C GLY A 150 -7.00 8.85 -7.29
N ALA A 151 -6.29 7.75 -6.97
CA ALA A 151 -6.70 6.42 -7.37
C ALA A 151 -8.05 6.02 -6.75
N SER A 152 -8.28 6.34 -5.47
CA SER A 152 -9.59 6.14 -4.84
C SER A 152 -10.68 7.05 -5.43
N LEU A 153 -10.33 8.24 -5.93
CA LEU A 153 -11.28 9.14 -6.59
C LEU A 153 -11.70 8.59 -7.96
N VAL A 154 -10.72 8.15 -8.78
CA VAL A 154 -10.95 7.52 -10.08
C VAL A 154 -11.77 6.23 -9.94
N ASP A 155 -11.44 5.38 -8.96
CA ASP A 155 -12.20 4.17 -8.63
C ASP A 155 -13.68 4.47 -8.34
N GLN A 156 -13.95 5.48 -7.50
CA GLN A 156 -15.31 5.89 -7.17
C GLN A 156 -16.06 6.48 -8.37
N LYS A 157 -15.42 7.34 -9.18
CA LYS A 157 -16.08 7.97 -10.34
C LYS A 157 -16.37 6.97 -11.47
N LEU A 158 -15.55 5.92 -11.61
CA LEU A 158 -15.77 4.83 -12.56
C LEU A 158 -16.64 3.69 -12.00
N GLU A 159 -16.94 3.68 -10.69
CA GLU A 159 -17.64 2.60 -9.95
C GLU A 159 -16.92 1.24 -10.00
N LEU A 160 -15.59 1.26 -10.02
CA LEU A 160 -14.76 0.04 -9.99
C LEU A 160 -14.88 -0.66 -8.64
N ASN A 161 -14.92 0.09 -7.53
CA ASN A 161 -15.10 -0.40 -6.17
C ASN A 161 -14.06 -1.44 -5.73
N ILE A 162 -12.81 -1.30 -6.20
CA ILE A 162 -11.66 -2.15 -5.85
C ILE A 162 -10.61 -1.42 -5.00
N VAL A 163 -10.54 -0.09 -5.02
CA VAL A 163 -9.66 0.68 -4.13
C VAL A 163 -10.34 0.87 -2.78
N PRO A 164 -9.75 0.42 -1.66
CA PRO A 164 -10.28 0.74 -0.34
C PRO A 164 -10.29 2.26 -0.14
N ARG A 165 -11.45 2.83 0.22
CA ARG A 165 -11.66 4.30 0.20
C ARG A 165 -10.51 5.03 0.88
N THR A 166 -9.84 5.89 0.11
CA THR A 166 -8.64 6.60 0.52
C THR A 166 -8.83 8.10 0.38
N LYS A 167 -8.53 8.87 1.42
CA LYS A 167 -8.68 10.33 1.43
C LYS A 167 -7.49 11.03 2.06
N VAL A 168 -7.29 12.30 1.71
CA VAL A 168 -6.32 13.17 2.37
C VAL A 168 -6.85 13.55 3.75
N VAL A 169 -6.10 13.21 4.81
CA VAL A 169 -6.47 13.43 6.21
C VAL A 169 -5.29 14.06 6.97
N TYR A 170 -5.61 14.78 8.06
CA TYR A 170 -4.64 15.35 8.98
C TYR A 170 -4.67 14.59 10.31
N LEU A 171 -3.57 13.93 10.68
CA LEU A 171 -3.46 13.18 11.93
C LEU A 171 -2.22 13.58 12.73
N ALA A 172 -2.27 13.43 14.06
CA ALA A 172 -1.12 13.54 14.94
C ALA A 172 -1.06 12.32 15.86
N SER A 173 0.10 11.67 15.93
CA SER A 173 0.36 10.51 16.78
C SER A 173 1.79 10.55 17.29
N GLU A 174 2.05 10.19 18.55
CA GLU A 174 3.42 10.17 19.08
C GLU A 174 4.35 9.17 18.37
N THR A 175 3.77 8.21 17.64
CA THR A 175 4.47 7.20 16.82
C THR A 175 5.02 7.74 15.48
N PHE A 176 4.48 8.85 14.95
CA PHE A 176 4.96 9.39 13.67
C PHE A 176 6.36 10.03 13.77
N ASN A 177 7.09 10.10 12.66
CA ASN A 177 8.45 10.65 12.65
C ASN A 177 8.43 12.19 12.69
N TYR A 178 8.54 12.79 13.88
CA TYR A 178 8.63 14.24 14.08
C TYR A 178 10.05 14.71 14.36
N SER A 179 10.36 15.95 13.97
CA SER A 179 11.61 16.61 14.32
C SER A 179 11.81 16.66 15.85
N ALA A 180 13.06 16.67 16.29
CA ALA A 180 13.40 16.84 17.70
C ALA A 180 12.81 18.14 18.28
N ILE A 181 12.79 19.21 17.47
CA ILE A 181 12.21 20.51 17.82
C ILE A 181 10.71 20.39 18.08
N ASP A 182 9.95 19.70 17.23
CA ASP A 182 8.51 19.51 17.42
C ASP A 182 8.19 18.67 18.66
N ARG A 183 8.99 17.62 18.94
CA ARG A 183 8.84 16.79 20.15
C ARG A 183 9.17 17.56 21.44
N VAL A 184 10.18 18.44 21.42
CA VAL A 184 10.51 19.31 22.57
C VAL A 184 9.43 20.39 22.75
N LYS A 185 8.98 21.02 21.65
CA LYS A 185 7.97 22.09 21.67
C LYS A 185 6.60 21.60 22.12
N SER A 186 6.19 20.38 21.76
CA SER A 186 4.93 19.79 22.23
C SER A 186 4.98 19.49 23.73
N ARG A 187 6.08 18.91 24.24
CA ARG A 187 6.33 18.67 25.67
C ARG A 187 6.35 19.98 26.46
N GLY A 188 7.10 20.99 26.00
CA GLY A 188 7.19 22.30 26.65
C GLY A 188 5.85 23.01 26.76
N LYS A 189 5.02 22.97 25.69
CA LYS A 189 3.65 23.50 25.73
C LYS A 189 2.73 22.74 26.69
N ARG A 190 2.84 21.41 26.76
CA ARG A 190 2.05 20.59 27.70
C ARG A 190 2.41 20.93 29.14
N LEU A 191 3.70 20.97 29.47
CA LEU A 191 4.20 21.38 30.79
C LEU A 191 3.81 22.83 31.14
N ALA A 192 3.79 23.75 30.17
CA ALA A 192 3.37 25.13 30.39
C ALA A 192 1.86 25.25 30.68
N LEU A 193 1.02 24.40 30.07
CA LEU A 193 -0.39 24.28 30.42
C LEU A 193 -0.59 23.73 31.84
N GLU A 194 0.12 22.65 32.18
CA GLU A 194 0.04 21.99 33.48
C GLU A 194 0.53 22.91 34.62
N LYS A 195 1.63 23.65 34.41
CA LYS A 195 2.25 24.49 35.46
C LYS A 195 1.71 25.92 35.51
N VAL A 196 1.32 26.53 34.38
CA VAL A 196 0.82 27.91 34.32
C VAL A 196 -0.38 28.00 33.38
N PRO A 197 -1.59 27.63 33.85
CA PRO A 197 -2.79 27.56 33.00
C PRO A 197 -3.08 28.87 32.23
N LYS A 198 -2.84 30.02 32.84
CA LYS A 198 -3.02 31.36 32.21
C LYS A 198 -2.10 31.62 31.01
N VAL A 199 -0.98 30.90 30.89
CA VAL A 199 -0.07 30.94 29.73
C VAL A 199 -0.44 29.81 28.76
N GLY A 200 -0.73 28.61 29.27
CA GLY A 200 -1.15 27.47 28.45
C GLY A 200 -2.42 27.72 27.62
N GLN A 201 -3.41 28.40 28.19
CA GLN A 201 -4.66 28.79 27.51
C GLN A 201 -4.44 29.74 26.33
N ARG A 202 -3.27 30.39 26.22
CA ARG A 202 -2.91 31.23 25.05
C ARG A 202 -2.36 30.42 23.87
N PHE A 203 -2.12 29.11 24.03
CA PHE A 203 -1.66 28.28 22.94
C PHE A 203 -2.84 27.69 22.15
N ASN A 204 -3.08 28.24 20.96
CA ASN A 204 -4.07 27.73 19.98
C ASN A 204 -3.85 26.24 19.58
N ARG A 205 -2.72 25.64 19.95
CA ARG A 205 -2.43 24.22 19.72
C ARG A 205 -1.47 23.67 20.77
N ILE A 206 -1.88 22.58 21.40
CA ILE A 206 -1.15 21.79 22.40
C ILE A 206 -0.94 20.39 21.81
N GLY A 207 0.19 19.73 22.11
CA GLY A 207 0.58 18.47 21.46
C GLY A 207 1.33 18.66 20.13
N LEU A 208 1.48 17.56 19.37
CA LEU A 208 2.25 17.53 18.12
C LEU A 208 1.50 18.20 16.95
N PRO A 209 2.22 18.74 15.95
CA PRO A 209 1.60 19.27 14.73
C PRO A 209 0.97 18.14 13.91
N PRO A 210 -0.10 18.37 13.13
CA PRO A 210 -0.73 17.32 12.36
C PRO A 210 0.06 17.09 11.07
N LYS A 211 0.28 15.84 10.72
CA LYS A 211 0.81 15.47 9.41
C LYS A 211 -0.36 15.31 8.46
N VAL A 212 -0.23 15.89 7.27
CA VAL A 212 -1.10 15.58 6.13
C VAL A 212 -0.62 14.29 5.49
N GLY A 213 -1.55 13.44 5.06
CA GLY A 213 -1.24 12.16 4.42
C GLY A 213 -2.48 11.51 3.84
N SER A 214 -2.29 10.38 3.15
CA SER A 214 -3.40 9.53 2.70
C SER A 214 -3.79 8.59 3.83
N PHE A 215 -5.08 8.51 4.11
CA PHE A 215 -5.67 7.54 5.01
C PHE A 215 -6.53 6.58 4.18
N GLN A 216 -6.11 5.32 4.11
CA GLN A 216 -6.79 4.23 3.40
C GLN A 216 -7.49 3.33 4.41
N ILE A 217 -8.77 2.98 4.17
CA ILE A 217 -9.48 2.01 5.01
C ILE A 217 -8.82 0.63 4.91
N PHE A 218 -8.58 -0.02 6.04
CA PHE A 218 -8.01 -1.37 6.09
C PHE A 218 -9.04 -2.43 5.68
N VAL A 219 -8.60 -3.45 4.94
CA VAL A 219 -9.48 -4.53 4.45
C VAL A 219 -9.08 -5.88 5.04
N GLU A 220 -10.04 -6.57 5.67
CA GLU A 220 -9.79 -7.79 6.45
C GLU A 220 -10.01 -9.07 5.62
N GLY A 221 -9.15 -10.07 5.83
CA GLY A 221 -9.23 -11.38 5.16
C GLY A 221 -8.67 -11.41 3.73
N TYR A 222 -7.94 -10.37 3.32
CA TYR A 222 -7.22 -10.32 2.05
C TYR A 222 -5.79 -10.88 2.20
N LYS A 223 -5.24 -11.43 1.11
CA LYS A 223 -3.83 -11.80 0.96
C LYS A 223 -3.32 -11.34 -0.41
N ASP A 224 -2.02 -11.21 -0.57
CA ASP A 224 -1.33 -10.85 -1.81
C ASP A 224 -1.87 -11.68 -2.99
N ALA A 225 -2.08 -11.06 -4.14
CA ALA A 225 -2.62 -11.76 -5.30
C ALA A 225 -1.70 -12.90 -5.75
N ASP A 226 -0.38 -12.69 -5.70
CA ASP A 226 0.66 -13.69 -5.98
C ASP A 226 0.55 -14.95 -5.09
N TYR A 227 0.07 -14.83 -3.83
CA TYR A 227 -0.23 -15.99 -2.98
C TYR A 227 -1.39 -16.81 -3.53
N TRP A 228 -2.47 -16.16 -3.97
CA TRP A 228 -3.67 -16.82 -4.45
C TRP A 228 -3.53 -17.36 -5.87
N LEU A 229 -2.90 -16.60 -6.78
CA LEU A 229 -2.64 -17.00 -8.16
C LEU A 229 -1.84 -18.31 -8.22
N ARG A 230 -0.77 -18.45 -7.42
CA ARG A 230 -0.02 -19.72 -7.31
C ARG A 230 -0.87 -20.89 -6.81
N ARG A 231 -1.87 -20.65 -5.95
CA ARG A 231 -2.80 -21.71 -5.53
C ARG A 231 -3.77 -22.06 -6.65
N PHE A 232 -4.27 -21.09 -7.41
CA PHE A 232 -5.18 -21.32 -8.53
C PHE A 232 -4.51 -21.99 -9.75
N GLU A 233 -3.17 -21.90 -9.88
CA GLU A 233 -2.40 -22.71 -10.84
C GLU A 233 -2.35 -24.19 -10.46
N ALA A 234 -2.29 -24.52 -9.16
CA ALA A 234 -2.26 -25.91 -8.67
C ALA A 234 -3.68 -26.51 -8.50
N GLU A 235 -4.65 -25.70 -8.08
CA GLU A 235 -6.05 -26.05 -7.86
C GLU A 235 -6.94 -25.02 -8.58
N PRO A 236 -7.30 -25.26 -9.86
CA PRO A 236 -8.10 -24.33 -10.65
C PRO A 236 -9.45 -24.00 -10.00
N LEU A 237 -9.79 -22.71 -10.00
CA LEU A 237 -11.08 -22.24 -9.48
C LEU A 237 -12.27 -22.82 -10.29
N PRO A 238 -13.41 -23.10 -9.63
CA PRO A 238 -14.67 -23.37 -10.33
C PRO A 238 -15.01 -22.23 -11.30
N GLU A 239 -15.56 -22.56 -12.47
CA GLU A 239 -15.73 -21.60 -13.58
C GLU A 239 -16.49 -20.32 -13.19
N ASN A 240 -17.55 -20.43 -12.37
CA ASN A 240 -18.29 -19.27 -11.87
C ASN A 240 -17.42 -18.34 -11.01
N THR A 241 -16.55 -18.90 -10.17
CA THR A 241 -15.61 -18.12 -9.34
C THR A 241 -14.46 -17.56 -10.17
N ASN A 242 -13.96 -18.32 -11.16
CA ASN A 242 -12.96 -17.86 -12.10
C ASN A 242 -13.49 -16.65 -12.91
N ARG A 243 -14.75 -16.70 -13.38
CA ARG A 243 -15.43 -15.56 -14.02
C ARG A 243 -15.49 -14.34 -13.10
N GLN A 244 -15.85 -14.52 -11.82
CA GLN A 244 -15.83 -13.41 -10.85
C GLN A 244 -14.44 -12.81 -10.67
N LEU A 245 -13.39 -13.64 -10.59
CA LEU A 245 -12.00 -13.18 -10.51
C LEU A 245 -11.60 -12.36 -11.74
N LEU A 246 -11.97 -12.81 -12.94
CA LEU A 246 -11.71 -12.10 -14.19
C LEU A 246 -12.42 -10.74 -14.23
N LEU A 247 -13.70 -10.67 -13.84
CA LEU A 247 -14.44 -9.40 -13.75
C LEU A 247 -13.84 -8.42 -12.72
N GLN A 248 -13.22 -8.92 -11.65
CA GLN A 248 -12.46 -8.09 -10.70
C GLN A 248 -11.10 -7.65 -11.27
N PHE A 249 -10.41 -8.55 -11.99
CA PHE A 249 -9.13 -8.28 -12.64
C PHE A 249 -9.25 -7.21 -13.73
N GLU A 250 -10.30 -7.25 -14.54
CA GLU A 250 -10.57 -6.22 -15.56
C GLU A 250 -10.73 -4.82 -14.96
N ARG A 251 -11.33 -4.71 -13.77
CA ARG A 251 -11.43 -3.44 -13.04
C ARG A 251 -10.06 -2.93 -12.59
N LEU A 252 -9.16 -3.82 -12.16
CA LEU A 252 -7.77 -3.47 -11.82
C LEU A 252 -7.02 -2.95 -13.05
N VAL A 253 -7.16 -3.65 -14.19
CA VAL A 253 -6.58 -3.24 -15.47
C VAL A 253 -7.05 -1.84 -15.87
N VAL A 254 -8.37 -1.60 -15.83
CA VAL A 254 -8.95 -0.28 -16.17
C VAL A 254 -8.41 0.82 -15.26
N LEU A 255 -8.38 0.59 -13.93
CA LEU A 255 -7.84 1.55 -12.96
C LEU A 255 -6.38 1.88 -13.28
N ASP A 256 -5.51 0.87 -13.25
CA ASP A 256 -4.05 1.03 -13.38
C ASP A 256 -3.66 1.66 -14.72
N TYR A 257 -4.39 1.33 -15.80
CA TYR A 257 -4.13 1.88 -17.12
C TYR A 257 -4.50 3.36 -17.18
N ILE A 258 -5.70 3.76 -16.71
CA ILE A 258 -6.15 5.16 -16.71
C ILE A 258 -5.22 6.04 -15.88
N ILE A 259 -4.88 5.63 -14.64
CA ILE A 259 -3.98 6.41 -13.77
C ILE A 259 -2.51 6.29 -14.17
N ARG A 260 -2.19 5.43 -15.16
CA ARG A 260 -0.85 4.96 -15.53
C ARG A 260 0.01 4.67 -14.31
N ASN A 261 -0.39 3.68 -13.51
CA ASN A 261 0.39 3.20 -12.38
C ASN A 261 1.78 2.75 -12.84
N THR A 262 2.82 3.11 -12.08
CA THR A 262 4.22 2.79 -12.38
C THR A 262 4.82 1.73 -11.44
N ASP A 263 4.03 1.19 -10.50
CA ASP A 263 4.49 0.28 -9.45
C ASP A 263 3.52 -0.86 -9.09
N ARG A 264 2.70 -1.32 -10.06
CA ARG A 264 1.83 -2.49 -9.84
C ARG A 264 2.60 -3.81 -10.02
N GLY A 265 3.22 -4.30 -8.95
CA GLY A 265 3.59 -5.71 -8.78
C GLY A 265 2.38 -6.59 -8.41
N ASN A 266 2.58 -7.92 -8.32
CA ASN A 266 1.52 -8.89 -7.92
C ASN A 266 1.38 -9.08 -6.39
N ASP A 267 2.26 -8.44 -5.65
CA ASP A 267 2.20 -8.13 -4.22
C ASP A 267 1.30 -6.91 -3.94
N ASN A 268 1.36 -5.90 -4.80
CA ASN A 268 0.67 -4.60 -4.62
C ASN A 268 -0.83 -4.62 -4.96
N TRP A 269 -1.46 -5.80 -5.11
CA TRP A 269 -2.91 -5.95 -5.12
C TRP A 269 -3.27 -7.25 -4.41
N LEU A 270 -4.40 -7.23 -3.70
CA LEU A 270 -4.79 -8.33 -2.83
C LEU A 270 -6.03 -9.04 -3.37
N ILE A 271 -6.10 -10.34 -3.12
CA ILE A 271 -7.29 -11.17 -3.34
C ILE A 271 -7.82 -11.64 -1.99
N LYS A 272 -9.14 -11.54 -1.81
CA LYS A 272 -9.88 -12.25 -0.78
C LYS A 272 -10.71 -13.34 -1.45
N TYR A 273 -10.54 -14.57 -0.99
CA TYR A 273 -11.30 -15.73 -1.45
C TYR A 273 -11.84 -16.48 -0.24
N ASP A 274 -13.14 -16.36 0.00
CA ASP A 274 -13.84 -17.06 1.08
C ASP A 274 -14.33 -18.43 0.54
N CYS A 275 -13.54 -19.49 0.74
CA CYS A 275 -13.95 -20.84 0.37
C CYS A 275 -14.85 -21.45 1.47
N PRO A 276 -16.05 -22.00 1.15
CA PRO A 276 -16.96 -22.54 2.17
C PRO A 276 -16.46 -23.82 2.86
N LEU A 277 -15.42 -24.48 2.31
CA LEU A 277 -14.89 -25.77 2.79
C LEU A 277 -14.24 -25.73 4.19
N ASP A 278 -13.81 -24.56 4.68
CA ASP A 278 -13.23 -24.42 6.03
C ASP A 278 -14.28 -24.51 7.17
N SER A 279 -15.56 -24.76 6.86
CA SER A 279 -16.64 -24.97 7.84
C SER A 279 -16.67 -26.41 8.41
N ALA A 280 -15.50 -27.02 8.61
CA ALA A 280 -15.33 -28.41 9.05
C ALA A 280 -15.65 -28.66 10.55
N GLY A 281 -16.62 -27.93 11.12
CA GLY A 281 -16.87 -27.88 12.55
C GLY A 281 -18.33 -27.75 13.01
N VAL A 282 -19.31 -27.59 12.11
CA VAL A 282 -20.74 -27.52 12.50
C VAL A 282 -21.56 -28.50 11.66
N ARG A 283 -21.76 -29.70 12.21
CA ARG A 283 -22.87 -30.57 11.82
C ARG A 283 -24.06 -30.25 12.71
N ASP A 284 -24.96 -29.40 12.24
CA ASP A 284 -26.33 -29.45 12.72
C ASP A 284 -27.31 -29.19 11.57
N SER A 285 -28.52 -29.72 11.72
CA SER A 285 -29.44 -29.95 10.60
C SER A 285 -30.44 -28.82 10.45
N ASP A 286 -30.20 -27.91 9.51
CA ASP A 286 -31.26 -27.23 8.75
C ASP A 286 -30.65 -26.56 7.52
N TRP A 287 -31.31 -26.70 6.37
CA TRP A 287 -30.97 -26.15 5.04
C TRP A 287 -29.69 -25.31 4.97
N VAL A 288 -28.54 -25.98 4.80
CA VAL A 288 -27.25 -25.30 4.64
C VAL A 288 -27.29 -24.47 3.35
N VAL A 289 -27.54 -23.17 3.50
CA VAL A 289 -27.35 -22.19 2.42
C VAL A 289 -25.86 -22.20 2.11
N VAL A 290 -25.47 -22.98 1.10
CA VAL A 290 -24.11 -22.99 0.57
C VAL A 290 -23.86 -21.61 -0.01
N LYS A 291 -23.28 -20.74 0.83
CA LYS A 291 -22.91 -19.39 0.45
C LYS A 291 -21.93 -19.51 -0.70
N GLU A 292 -22.32 -19.03 -1.87
CA GLU A 292 -21.47 -19.08 -3.06
C GLU A 292 -20.09 -18.48 -2.73
N PRO A 293 -18.99 -19.13 -3.14
CA PRO A 293 -17.64 -18.66 -2.83
C PRO A 293 -17.43 -17.27 -3.45
N ILE A 294 -17.29 -16.26 -2.59
CA ILE A 294 -17.11 -14.87 -3.01
C ILE A 294 -15.62 -14.59 -3.16
N ILE A 295 -15.22 -14.16 -4.36
CA ILE A 295 -13.86 -13.64 -4.62
C ILE A 295 -13.91 -12.12 -4.82
N LYS A 296 -12.98 -11.40 -4.18
CA LYS A 296 -12.85 -9.93 -4.28
C LYS A 296 -11.41 -9.50 -4.43
N LEU A 297 -11.21 -8.39 -5.13
CA LEU A 297 -9.90 -7.78 -5.34
C LEU A 297 -9.81 -6.44 -4.58
N ALA A 298 -8.66 -6.16 -3.96
CA ALA A 298 -8.36 -4.86 -3.38
C ALA A 298 -7.09 -4.26 -4.01
N ALA A 299 -7.22 -3.10 -4.65
CA ALA A 299 -6.12 -2.35 -5.24
C ALA A 299 -5.52 -1.38 -4.21
N ILE A 300 -4.43 -1.82 -3.56
CA ILE A 300 -3.71 -1.05 -2.54
C ILE A 300 -2.48 -0.34 -3.13
N ASP A 301 -1.74 0.41 -2.31
CA ASP A 301 -0.46 1.06 -2.67
C ASP A 301 -0.44 1.77 -4.04
N ASN A 302 -1.31 2.76 -4.20
CA ASN A 302 -1.48 3.52 -5.43
C ASN A 302 -0.65 4.83 -5.45
N GLY A 303 0.37 4.93 -4.60
CA GLY A 303 1.14 6.16 -4.39
C GLY A 303 2.06 6.58 -5.54
N LEU A 304 2.21 5.76 -6.57
CA LEU A 304 3.21 5.93 -7.64
C LEU A 304 2.55 5.86 -9.03
N ALA A 305 1.46 6.62 -9.18
CA ALA A 305 0.69 6.81 -10.42
C ALA A 305 0.61 8.31 -10.81
N PHE A 306 -0.22 8.65 -11.80
CA PHE A 306 -0.39 9.98 -12.38
C PHE A 306 0.92 10.63 -12.88
N PRO A 307 1.66 10.01 -13.82
CA PRO A 307 2.90 10.54 -14.35
C PRO A 307 2.71 11.74 -15.31
N LEU A 308 3.72 12.61 -15.36
CA LEU A 308 3.86 13.80 -16.20
C LEU A 308 4.17 13.50 -17.68
N LYS A 309 4.68 12.31 -17.96
CA LYS A 309 5.04 11.80 -19.29
C LYS A 309 4.98 10.28 -19.26
N HIS A 310 4.81 9.60 -20.39
CA HIS A 310 5.04 8.15 -20.39
C HIS A 310 6.53 7.88 -20.12
N PRO A 311 6.86 6.75 -19.46
CA PRO A 311 8.24 6.43 -19.13
C PRO A 311 9.11 6.29 -20.38
N ASP A 312 10.35 6.80 -20.29
CA ASP A 312 11.33 6.65 -21.35
C ASP A 312 11.76 5.17 -21.49
N SER A 313 12.02 4.66 -22.70
CA SER A 313 12.08 3.21 -23.02
C SER A 313 13.08 2.38 -22.21
N TRP A 314 14.09 3.01 -21.60
CA TRP A 314 15.09 2.37 -20.74
C TRP A 314 14.61 2.16 -19.28
N ARG A 315 13.42 2.69 -18.93
CA ARG A 315 12.67 2.41 -17.69
C ARG A 315 11.17 2.27 -17.99
N ALA A 316 10.76 1.11 -18.51
CA ALA A 316 9.40 0.92 -19.00
C ALA A 316 8.28 1.00 -17.93
N TYR A 317 8.59 0.81 -16.63
CA TYR A 317 7.62 0.63 -15.53
C TYR A 317 6.41 -0.21 -15.96
N PRO A 318 6.61 -1.51 -16.24
CA PRO A 318 5.59 -2.38 -16.79
C PRO A 318 4.48 -2.66 -15.77
N PHE A 319 3.28 -2.97 -16.26
CA PHE A 319 2.22 -3.53 -15.44
C PHE A 319 2.48 -5.04 -15.25
N TYR A 320 2.80 -5.50 -14.03
CA TYR A 320 3.22 -6.89 -13.85
C TYR A 320 2.09 -7.89 -14.12
N TRP A 321 0.83 -7.47 -13.95
CA TRP A 321 -0.33 -8.28 -14.32
C TRP A 321 -0.40 -8.59 -15.82
N ALA A 322 0.30 -7.87 -16.70
CA ALA A 322 0.27 -8.12 -18.14
C ALA A 322 0.90 -9.45 -18.55
N TRP A 323 1.76 -10.03 -17.70
CA TRP A 323 2.35 -11.36 -17.92
C TRP A 323 1.48 -12.52 -17.45
N LEU A 324 0.42 -12.24 -16.69
CA LEU A 324 -0.49 -13.27 -16.18
C LEU A 324 -1.34 -13.86 -17.31
N PRO A 325 -1.72 -15.15 -17.25
CA PRO A 325 -2.58 -15.77 -18.26
C PRO A 325 -3.93 -15.06 -18.40
N GLN A 326 -4.47 -14.50 -17.30
CA GLN A 326 -5.69 -13.69 -17.28
C GLN A 326 -5.61 -12.47 -18.22
N ALA A 327 -4.43 -11.85 -18.40
CA ALA A 327 -4.27 -10.69 -19.28
C ALA A 327 -4.40 -11.00 -20.77
N LYS A 328 -4.40 -12.28 -21.16
CA LYS A 328 -4.63 -12.72 -22.55
C LYS A 328 -6.12 -12.78 -22.91
N ILE A 329 -7.00 -12.83 -21.91
CA ILE A 329 -8.45 -12.96 -22.10
C ILE A 329 -9.02 -11.62 -22.60
N PRO A 330 -9.85 -11.60 -23.67
CA PRO A 330 -10.52 -10.38 -24.14
C PRO A 330 -11.40 -9.74 -23.07
N PHE A 331 -11.52 -8.41 -23.08
CA PHE A 331 -12.43 -7.71 -22.18
C PHE A 331 -13.87 -8.19 -22.35
N SER A 332 -14.51 -8.49 -21.22
CA SER A 332 -15.91 -8.90 -21.07
C SER A 332 -16.89 -7.87 -21.62
N GLN A 333 -18.16 -8.24 -21.75
CA GLN A 333 -19.18 -7.26 -22.11
C GLN A 333 -19.53 -6.39 -20.89
N GLU A 334 -19.53 -6.96 -19.69
CA GLU A 334 -19.83 -6.27 -18.44
C GLU A 334 -18.86 -5.10 -18.16
N ILE A 335 -17.55 -5.25 -18.42
CA ILE A 335 -16.61 -4.14 -18.25
C ILE A 335 -16.77 -3.07 -19.35
N LYS A 336 -17.14 -3.47 -20.57
CA LYS A 336 -17.42 -2.52 -21.67
C LYS A 336 -18.65 -1.68 -21.34
N ASP A 337 -19.75 -2.31 -20.92
CA ASP A 337 -21.00 -1.64 -20.58
C ASP A 337 -20.85 -0.72 -19.36
N LEU A 338 -20.00 -1.10 -18.39
CA LEU A 338 -19.69 -0.25 -17.23
C LEU A 338 -18.83 0.98 -17.59
N ILE A 339 -17.85 0.82 -18.49
CA ILE A 339 -16.77 1.81 -18.68
C ILE A 339 -16.93 2.66 -19.93
N LEU A 340 -17.34 2.08 -21.07
CA LEU A 340 -17.46 2.83 -22.34
C LEU A 340 -18.42 4.02 -22.25
N PRO A 341 -19.62 3.94 -21.64
CA PRO A 341 -20.52 5.08 -21.53
C PRO A 341 -19.93 6.25 -20.74
N LYS A 342 -18.97 5.97 -19.85
CA LYS A 342 -18.28 6.98 -19.03
C LYS A 342 -17.10 7.57 -19.79
N ILE A 343 -16.12 6.75 -20.18
CA ILE A 343 -14.84 7.26 -20.71
C ILE A 343 -14.92 7.77 -22.15
N SER A 344 -16.01 7.46 -22.89
CA SER A 344 -16.25 8.01 -24.23
C SER A 344 -17.08 9.30 -24.23
N ASP A 345 -17.68 9.68 -23.10
CA ASP A 345 -18.31 11.00 -22.93
C ASP A 345 -17.24 12.05 -22.56
N PRO A 346 -17.05 13.10 -23.38
CA PRO A 346 -16.12 14.18 -23.06
C PRO A 346 -16.46 14.91 -21.75
N ASN A 347 -17.74 14.98 -21.37
CA ASN A 347 -18.16 15.68 -20.15
C ASN A 347 -17.71 14.91 -18.91
N PHE A 348 -17.96 13.60 -18.84
CA PHE A 348 -17.43 12.74 -17.78
C PHE A 348 -15.90 12.86 -17.59
N VAL A 349 -15.14 12.88 -18.71
CA VAL A 349 -13.67 13.01 -18.66
C VAL A 349 -13.24 14.38 -18.15
N LYS A 350 -13.96 15.45 -18.54
CA LYS A 350 -13.74 16.80 -18.03
C LYS A 350 -14.08 16.90 -16.53
N ASP A 351 -15.21 16.37 -16.11
CA ASP A 351 -15.60 16.34 -14.70
C ASP A 351 -14.61 15.53 -13.85
N LEU A 352 -13.97 14.49 -14.42
CA LEU A 352 -12.90 13.74 -13.73
C LEU A 352 -11.63 14.58 -13.58
N GLU A 353 -11.25 15.35 -14.61
CA GLU A 353 -10.16 16.30 -14.54
C GLU A 353 -10.41 17.41 -13.50
N GLU A 354 -11.64 17.96 -13.44
CA GLU A 354 -12.00 18.97 -12.45
C GLU A 354 -11.95 18.43 -11.02
N ASP A 355 -12.47 17.21 -10.76
CA ASP A 355 -12.35 16.54 -9.46
C ASP A 355 -10.88 16.29 -9.05
N LEU A 356 -10.04 15.85 -9.98
CA LEU A 356 -8.60 15.64 -9.75
C LEU A 356 -7.87 16.97 -9.53
N TYR A 357 -8.26 18.05 -10.21
CA TYR A 357 -7.73 19.39 -9.98
C TYR A 357 -8.06 19.88 -8.57
N GLU A 358 -9.31 19.74 -8.13
CA GLU A 358 -9.76 20.07 -6.77
C GLU A 358 -9.06 19.25 -5.69
N LEU A 359 -8.65 18.02 -5.99
CA LEU A 359 -7.82 17.20 -5.10
C LEU A 359 -6.36 17.66 -5.10
N PHE A 360 -5.72 17.80 -6.26
CA PHE A 360 -4.27 18.01 -6.37
C PHE A 360 -3.86 19.44 -6.00
N LYS A 361 -4.72 20.45 -6.22
CA LYS A 361 -4.46 21.85 -5.80
C LYS A 361 -4.34 22.05 -4.28
N LYS A 362 -4.64 21.02 -3.48
CA LYS A 362 -4.45 21.02 -2.02
C LYS A 362 -2.98 20.89 -1.63
N ASP A 363 -2.08 20.55 -2.56
CA ASP A 363 -0.65 20.53 -2.31
C ASP A 363 -0.06 21.94 -2.28
N PRO A 364 0.72 22.34 -1.25
CA PRO A 364 1.46 23.60 -1.26
C PRO A 364 2.48 23.74 -2.40
N GLY A 365 2.93 22.62 -2.99
CA GLY A 365 3.82 22.56 -4.16
C GLY A 365 3.09 22.21 -5.46
N PHE A 366 1.77 22.42 -5.53
CA PHE A 366 1.00 22.19 -6.76
C PHE A 366 1.45 23.15 -7.88
N ASP A 367 1.86 22.59 -9.02
CA ASP A 367 2.10 23.35 -10.25
C ASP A 367 1.04 23.00 -11.31
N ARG A 368 0.41 24.05 -11.85
CA ARG A 368 -0.64 23.89 -12.87
C ARG A 368 -0.07 23.38 -14.20
N GLY A 369 1.19 23.66 -14.52
CA GLY A 369 1.86 23.15 -15.72
C GLY A 369 2.09 21.64 -15.64
N GLN A 370 2.52 21.15 -14.48
CA GLN A 370 2.64 19.73 -14.17
C GLN A 370 1.27 19.02 -14.23
N PHE A 371 0.24 19.59 -13.60
CA PHE A 371 -1.11 19.01 -13.65
C PHE A 371 -1.62 18.81 -15.08
N HIS A 372 -1.52 19.83 -15.94
CA HIS A 372 -1.91 19.71 -17.36
C HIS A 372 -1.19 18.57 -18.09
N LYS A 373 0.07 18.29 -17.74
CA LYS A 373 0.83 17.15 -18.30
C LYS A 373 0.32 15.80 -17.79
N GLN A 374 0.00 15.68 -16.50
CA GLN A 374 -0.59 14.46 -15.93
C GLN A 374 -1.92 14.13 -16.62
N ILE A 375 -2.76 15.14 -16.83
CA ILE A 375 -4.04 15.01 -17.54
C ILE A 375 -3.83 14.64 -19.02
N ALA A 376 -2.86 15.24 -19.71
CA ALA A 376 -2.57 14.91 -21.11
C ALA A 376 -2.14 13.44 -21.30
N VAL A 377 -1.40 12.88 -20.32
CA VAL A 377 -1.11 11.43 -20.26
C VAL A 377 -2.38 10.64 -19.99
N MET A 378 -3.17 10.99 -18.96
CA MET A 378 -4.40 10.28 -18.57
C MET A 378 -5.41 10.21 -19.73
N ARG A 379 -5.60 11.30 -20.48
CA ARG A 379 -6.46 11.34 -21.66
C ARG A 379 -5.94 10.45 -22.80
N GLY A 380 -4.63 10.33 -22.96
CA GLY A 380 -4.02 9.38 -23.89
C GLY A 380 -4.25 7.91 -23.48
N GLN A 381 -4.22 7.60 -22.18
CA GLN A 381 -4.62 6.28 -21.68
C GLN A 381 -6.12 6.02 -21.92
N ILE A 382 -6.99 6.99 -21.62
CA ILE A 382 -8.44 6.91 -21.89
C ILE A 382 -8.73 6.67 -23.38
N LEU A 383 -8.02 7.33 -24.29
CA LEU A 383 -8.15 7.14 -25.74
C LEU A 383 -7.81 5.69 -26.15
N ASN A 384 -6.64 5.18 -25.74
CA ASN A 384 -6.22 3.82 -26.04
C ASN A 384 -7.18 2.77 -25.43
N LEU A 385 -7.61 2.97 -24.18
CA LEU A 385 -8.56 2.08 -23.50
C LEU A 385 -9.93 2.07 -24.19
N THR A 386 -10.44 3.23 -24.59
CA THR A 386 -11.70 3.35 -25.34
C THR A 386 -11.65 2.56 -26.63
N GLN A 387 -10.54 2.66 -27.38
CA GLN A 387 -10.35 1.89 -28.61
C GLN A 387 -10.24 0.38 -28.32
N ALA A 388 -9.48 -0.03 -27.31
CA ALA A 388 -9.31 -1.43 -26.95
C ALA A 388 -10.61 -2.11 -26.50
N LEU A 389 -11.45 -1.41 -25.73
CA LEU A 389 -12.76 -1.89 -25.31
C LEU A 389 -13.72 -2.04 -26.51
N LYS A 390 -13.73 -1.07 -27.44
CA LYS A 390 -14.51 -1.14 -28.69
C LYS A 390 -14.07 -2.30 -29.59
N ASP A 391 -12.77 -2.50 -29.73
CA ASP A 391 -12.18 -3.56 -30.56
C ASP A 391 -12.28 -4.97 -29.92
N GLY A 392 -12.75 -5.08 -28.68
CA GLY A 392 -12.77 -6.36 -27.95
C GLY A 392 -11.38 -6.94 -27.68
N LYS A 393 -10.36 -6.07 -27.48
CA LYS A 393 -8.99 -6.48 -27.17
C LYS A 393 -8.87 -7.05 -25.74
N SER A 394 -7.74 -7.67 -25.45
CA SER A 394 -7.37 -8.14 -24.12
C SER A 394 -6.48 -7.10 -23.39
N PRO A 395 -6.33 -7.20 -22.05
CA PRO A 395 -5.38 -6.38 -21.30
C PRO A 395 -3.94 -6.42 -21.86
N LEU A 396 -3.48 -7.56 -22.35
CA LEU A 396 -2.17 -7.70 -22.98
C LEU A 396 -2.07 -6.90 -24.29
N HIS A 397 -3.10 -6.97 -25.15
CA HIS A 397 -3.13 -6.16 -26.38
C HIS A 397 -3.24 -4.66 -26.08
N LEU A 398 -3.94 -4.26 -25.00
CA LEU A 398 -4.04 -2.86 -24.55
C LEU A 398 -2.67 -2.28 -24.17
N VAL A 399 -1.86 -3.00 -23.38
CA VAL A 399 -0.53 -2.51 -22.97
C VAL A 399 0.51 -2.53 -24.09
N GLN A 400 0.23 -3.25 -25.19
CA GLN A 400 1.02 -3.22 -26.41
C GLN A 400 0.69 -2.04 -27.34
N MET A 401 -0.41 -1.31 -27.10
CA MET A 401 -0.75 -0.13 -27.89
C MET A 401 0.29 0.99 -27.67
N PRO A 402 0.66 1.74 -28.74
CA PRO A 402 1.64 2.81 -28.62
C PRO A 402 1.17 3.89 -27.64
N PRO A 403 2.03 4.39 -26.74
CA PRO A 403 1.66 5.46 -25.81
C PRO A 403 1.35 6.77 -26.54
N VAL A 404 0.15 7.31 -26.28
CA VAL A 404 -0.34 8.58 -26.84
C VAL A 404 -0.42 9.63 -25.73
N ILE A 405 -0.16 10.89 -26.06
CA ILE A 405 -0.43 12.05 -25.20
C ILE A 405 -1.44 12.94 -25.93
N VAL A 406 -2.46 13.42 -25.21
CA VAL A 406 -3.55 14.23 -25.76
C VAL A 406 -3.61 15.58 -25.05
N GLU A 407 -3.01 16.59 -25.67
CA GLU A 407 -2.95 17.96 -25.15
C GLU A 407 -4.18 18.76 -25.61
N THR A 408 -4.76 19.61 -24.74
CA THR A 408 -5.67 20.67 -25.21
C THR A 408 -4.84 21.86 -25.65
N ALA A 409 -4.92 22.19 -26.94
CA ALA A 409 -4.37 23.42 -27.45
C ALA A 409 -5.15 24.61 -26.85
N ARG A 410 -4.45 25.48 -26.12
CA ARG A 410 -5.04 26.73 -25.63
C ARG A 410 -5.22 27.67 -26.82
N SER A 411 -6.45 27.74 -27.34
CA SER A 411 -6.85 28.84 -28.21
C SER A 411 -6.62 30.17 -27.47
N HIS A 412 -5.84 31.07 -28.08
CA HIS A 412 -5.69 32.44 -27.60
C HIS A 412 -6.91 33.32 -27.95
N GLN A 413 -7.92 32.77 -28.63
CA GLN A 413 -9.15 33.47 -29.00
C GLN A 413 -10.33 33.03 -28.09
N ARG A 414 -11.22 33.99 -27.79
CA ARG A 414 -12.41 33.82 -26.94
C ARG A 414 -13.55 33.05 -27.64
N THR A 415 -13.23 31.94 -28.29
CA THR A 415 -14.19 31.06 -28.97
C THR A 415 -14.15 29.67 -28.33
N ALA A 416 -15.33 29.13 -28.02
CA ALA A 416 -15.50 27.95 -27.15
C ALA A 416 -15.22 26.60 -27.85
N SER A 417 -14.19 26.55 -28.71
CA SER A 417 -13.72 25.32 -29.36
C SER A 417 -12.38 24.88 -28.77
N GLU A 418 -12.44 23.96 -27.80
CA GLU A 418 -11.26 23.24 -27.35
C GLU A 418 -10.74 22.35 -28.50
N SER A 419 -9.52 22.62 -28.96
CA SER A 419 -8.86 21.79 -29.95
C SER A 419 -7.92 20.82 -29.26
N TYR A 420 -8.01 19.54 -29.61
CA TYR A 420 -7.21 18.46 -29.03
C TYR A 420 -6.09 18.07 -30.00
N THR A 421 -4.85 18.05 -29.53
CA THR A 421 -3.69 17.61 -30.30
C THR A 421 -3.22 16.26 -29.78
N GLN A 422 -3.30 15.24 -30.63
CA GLN A 422 -2.79 13.90 -30.35
C GLN A 422 -1.32 13.83 -30.77
N SER A 423 -0.47 13.28 -29.90
CA SER A 423 0.94 13.04 -30.19
C SER A 423 1.36 11.64 -29.75
N PHE A 424 2.13 10.96 -30.59
CA PHE A 424 2.69 9.63 -30.31
C PHE A 424 4.12 9.78 -29.78
N GLN A 425 4.47 9.07 -28.70
CA GLN A 425 5.82 9.14 -28.13
C GLN A 425 6.82 8.26 -28.91
N SER A 426 7.17 8.68 -30.13
CA SER A 426 8.15 7.99 -31.00
C SER A 426 9.60 8.43 -30.77
N ARG A 427 10.11 8.32 -29.54
CA ARG A 427 11.56 8.37 -29.30
C ARG A 427 12.15 6.96 -29.43
N LYS A 428 12.93 6.72 -30.49
CA LYS A 428 13.78 5.53 -30.59
C LYS A 428 14.70 5.46 -29.36
N PRO A 429 14.98 4.26 -28.80
CA PRO A 429 15.89 4.14 -27.67
C PRO A 429 17.26 4.71 -28.06
N PHE A 430 17.85 5.51 -27.16
CA PHE A 430 19.11 6.23 -27.41
C PHE A 430 20.31 5.30 -27.65
N PHE A 431 20.15 4.01 -27.29
CA PHE A 431 21.01 2.91 -27.68
C PHE A 431 20.19 1.85 -28.44
N SER A 432 19.96 2.08 -29.73
CA SER A 432 19.77 1.01 -30.71
C SER A 432 21.07 0.88 -31.51
N TRP A 433 21.99 0.03 -31.02
CA TRP A 433 23.15 -0.39 -31.80
C TRP A 433 22.72 -1.54 -32.73
N TRP A 434 22.58 -1.19 -34.01
CA TRP A 434 22.44 -2.05 -35.20
C TRP A 434 21.22 -2.99 -35.25
#